data_AF-A0A3B8VU30-F1
#
_entry.id   AF-A0A3B8VU30-F1
#
_cell.length_a   1.000
_cell.length_b   1.000
_cell.length_c   1.000
_cell.angle_alpha   90.00
_cell.angle_beta   90.00
_cell.angle_gamma   90.00
#
_symmetry.space_group_name_H-M   'P 1'
#
loop_
_entity.id
_entity.type
_entity.pdbx_description
1 polymer ?
#
loop_
_entity_poly.entity_id
_entity_poly.type
_entity_poly.pdbx_seq_one_letter_code
_entity_poly.pdbx_strand_id
1 'polypeptide(L)'
;MINREEPLDATENQEERQGTTRFVSESVDVPVAPERELGDEPTDTVREYLRSIGQHALLTAPQELDLGLTVERWVLLKTMRKKFEEEEGRPASQTDIVTKIFDEVTSEEELLKILVETVGQGPNGHAVWELLTSADIRNTLDDPLKEPTRDSVAETMDIEVTEAASRISSLSRHVSLLPDSTVKTFSEITQIEKTETAVDSEAVSEAIRDADREVERWWDDIEAGGKVASERLTNS
;
A
#
# COMPACT_ATOMS: atom_id res chain seq x y z
N MET A 1 63.95 -24.06 8.52
CA MET A 1 64.70 -25.21 7.96
C MET A 1 63.66 -26.13 7.33
N ILE A 2 63.42 -25.97 6.03
CA ILE A 2 63.96 -26.78 4.90
C ILE A 2 63.07 -28.02 4.63
N ASN A 3 62.26 -27.86 3.57
CA ASN A 3 61.87 -28.77 2.49
C ASN A 3 62.13 -30.28 2.60
N ARG A 4 61.17 -31.08 2.09
CA ARG A 4 61.36 -32.04 0.97
C ARG A 4 60.01 -32.65 0.55
N GLU A 5 59.50 -32.35 -0.65
CA GLU A 5 59.76 -32.99 -1.97
C GLU A 5 58.76 -34.16 -2.27
N GLU A 6 57.86 -33.94 -3.23
CA GLU A 6 57.15 -34.98 -4.01
C GLU A 6 58.14 -35.77 -4.90
N PRO A 7 57.74 -36.91 -5.53
CA PRO A 7 57.27 -36.80 -6.93
C PRO A 7 56.25 -37.86 -7.43
N LEU A 8 55.79 -37.56 -8.64
CA LEU A 8 54.96 -38.21 -9.66
C LEU A 8 55.36 -39.65 -10.11
N ASP A 9 54.37 -40.44 -10.56
CA ASP A 9 54.33 -41.22 -11.84
C ASP A 9 52.98 -42.01 -11.87
N ALA A 10 52.03 -41.85 -12.80
CA ALA A 10 52.01 -41.97 -14.27
C ALA A 10 52.18 -43.40 -14.80
N THR A 11 51.04 -44.01 -15.19
CA THR A 11 50.85 -44.94 -16.33
C THR A 11 49.34 -44.86 -16.63
N GLU A 12 48.84 -44.11 -17.62
CA GLU A 12 48.93 -44.33 -19.07
C GLU A 12 48.69 -45.79 -19.46
N ASN A 13 47.48 -46.09 -19.95
CA ASN A 13 47.28 -46.88 -21.16
C ASN A 13 45.86 -46.69 -21.70
N GLN A 14 45.81 -46.00 -22.84
CA GLN A 14 44.72 -46.03 -23.79
C GLN A 14 44.57 -47.44 -24.37
N GLU A 15 43.34 -47.88 -24.64
CA GLU A 15 43.06 -48.62 -25.87
C GLU A 15 41.55 -48.51 -26.20
N GLU A 16 41.27 -47.68 -27.21
CA GLU A 16 40.04 -47.69 -27.97
C GLU A 16 39.89 -49.03 -28.70
N ARG A 17 38.74 -49.71 -28.57
CA ARG A 17 38.22 -50.60 -29.63
C ARG A 17 36.70 -50.54 -29.71
N GLN A 18 36.26 -49.70 -30.65
CA GLN A 18 35.16 -49.89 -31.59
C GLN A 18 34.20 -51.05 -31.29
N GLY A 19 33.00 -50.68 -30.84
CA GLY A 19 31.80 -51.50 -30.91
C GLY A 19 30.66 -50.64 -31.45
N THR A 20 30.50 -50.60 -32.77
CA THR A 20 29.30 -50.06 -33.42
C THR A 20 28.11 -50.92 -33.02
N THR A 21 27.44 -50.57 -31.92
CA THR A 21 26.11 -51.08 -31.63
C THR A 21 25.13 -50.27 -32.47
N ARG A 22 24.83 -50.81 -33.64
CA ARG A 22 23.75 -50.38 -34.53
C ARG A 22 22.45 -50.54 -33.74
N PHE A 23 21.97 -49.46 -33.14
CA PHE A 23 20.61 -49.42 -32.61
C PHE A 23 19.66 -49.54 -33.81
N VAL A 24 19.14 -50.74 -34.00
CA VAL A 24 17.94 -50.95 -34.81
C VAL A 24 16.82 -50.26 -34.06
N SER A 25 16.37 -49.12 -34.59
CA SER A 25 15.15 -48.47 -34.15
C SER A 25 14.00 -49.39 -34.52
N GLU A 26 13.69 -50.34 -33.65
CA GLU A 26 12.41 -51.03 -33.66
C GLU A 26 11.37 -49.94 -33.39
N SER A 27 10.58 -49.62 -34.43
CA SER A 27 9.46 -48.70 -34.33
C SER A 27 8.45 -49.32 -33.38
N VAL A 28 8.53 -48.94 -32.10
CA VAL A 28 7.47 -49.18 -31.13
C VAL A 28 6.26 -48.42 -31.64
N ASP A 29 5.25 -49.17 -32.08
CA ASP A 29 3.90 -48.64 -32.33
C ASP A 29 3.41 -48.05 -31.01
N VAL A 30 3.60 -46.74 -30.85
CA VAL A 30 2.95 -45.99 -29.79
C VAL A 30 1.46 -46.11 -30.08
N PRO A 31 0.64 -46.65 -29.17
CA PRO A 31 -0.80 -46.63 -29.38
C PRO A 31 -1.18 -45.17 -29.59
N VAL A 32 -1.65 -44.85 -30.80
CA VAL A 32 -2.21 -43.56 -31.15
C VAL A 32 -3.26 -43.29 -30.08
N ALA A 33 -2.95 -42.37 -29.16
CA ALA A 33 -3.95 -41.84 -28.26
C ALA A 33 -5.07 -41.35 -29.17
N PRO A 34 -6.34 -41.74 -28.94
CA PRO A 34 -7.41 -41.30 -29.81
C PRO A 34 -7.32 -39.78 -29.88
N GLU A 35 -7.11 -39.27 -31.09
CA GLU A 35 -7.31 -37.85 -31.37
C GLU A 35 -8.71 -37.57 -30.86
N ARG A 36 -8.78 -36.93 -29.70
CA ARG A 36 -10.03 -36.32 -29.26
C ARG A 36 -10.28 -35.29 -30.35
N GLU A 37 -11.20 -35.60 -31.25
CA GLU A 37 -11.88 -34.60 -32.04
C GLU A 37 -12.37 -33.57 -31.00
N LEU A 38 -11.60 -32.49 -30.90
CA LEU A 38 -11.95 -31.35 -30.10
C LEU A 38 -13.09 -30.73 -30.89
N GLY A 39 -14.30 -31.24 -30.66
CA GLY A 39 -15.50 -30.80 -31.32
C GLY A 39 -15.54 -29.28 -31.26
N ASP A 40 -15.53 -28.68 -32.44
CA ASP A 40 -15.87 -27.27 -32.66
C ASP A 40 -17.35 -27.11 -32.30
N GLU A 41 -17.66 -27.02 -31.01
CA GLU A 41 -18.95 -26.53 -30.50
C GLU A 41 -18.73 -25.82 -29.15
N PRO A 42 -19.21 -24.57 -28.98
CA PRO A 42 -18.75 -23.65 -27.94
C PRO A 42 -19.40 -23.98 -26.58
N THR A 43 -18.78 -24.82 -25.75
CA THR A 43 -19.27 -25.10 -24.37
C THR A 43 -18.18 -25.48 -23.36
N ASP A 44 -16.91 -25.19 -23.59
CA ASP A 44 -15.91 -25.32 -22.52
C ASP A 44 -15.79 -23.99 -21.77
N THR A 45 -16.84 -23.65 -21.00
CA THR A 45 -16.90 -22.45 -20.17
C THR A 45 -15.73 -22.37 -19.18
N VAL A 46 -15.21 -23.53 -18.78
CA VAL A 46 -14.01 -23.64 -17.95
C VAL A 46 -12.78 -23.18 -18.73
N ARG A 47 -12.59 -23.63 -19.97
CA ARG A 47 -11.48 -23.19 -20.82
C ARG A 47 -11.57 -21.71 -21.19
N GLU A 48 -12.77 -21.19 -21.45
CA GLU A 48 -12.97 -19.76 -21.66
C GLU A 48 -12.62 -18.95 -20.41
N TYR A 49 -13.06 -19.41 -19.23
CA TYR A 49 -12.71 -18.80 -17.94
C TYR A 49 -11.19 -18.83 -17.68
N LEU A 50 -10.54 -19.99 -17.84
CA LEU A 50 -9.09 -20.14 -17.68
C LEU A 50 -8.31 -19.27 -18.66
N ARG A 51 -8.78 -19.16 -19.91
CA ARG A 51 -8.21 -18.26 -20.90
C ARG A 51 -8.43 -16.80 -20.54
N SER A 52 -9.55 -16.46 -19.90
CA SER A 52 -9.84 -15.11 -19.41
C SER A 52 -8.90 -14.72 -18.27
N ILE A 53 -8.80 -15.53 -17.21
CA ILE A 53 -7.92 -15.22 -16.08
C ILE A 53 -6.43 -15.27 -16.46
N GLY A 54 -6.05 -16.15 -17.39
CA GLY A 54 -4.68 -16.26 -17.89
C GLY A 54 -4.20 -15.07 -18.73
N GLN A 55 -5.07 -14.11 -19.05
CA GLN A 55 -4.70 -12.86 -19.75
C GLN A 55 -4.13 -11.80 -18.81
N HIS A 56 -4.25 -11.98 -17.50
CA HIS A 56 -3.84 -10.99 -16.52
C HIS A 56 -2.48 -11.36 -15.93
N ALA A 57 -1.53 -10.43 -16.01
CA ALA A 57 -0.24 -10.60 -15.37
C ALA A 57 -0.41 -10.60 -13.84
N LEU A 58 0.23 -11.56 -13.18
CA LEU A 58 0.30 -11.64 -11.72
C LEU A 58 0.90 -10.36 -11.14
N LEU A 59 0.43 -9.99 -9.95
CA LEU A 59 0.96 -8.86 -9.21
C LEU A 59 2.19 -9.26 -8.40
N THR A 60 3.08 -8.30 -8.22
CA THR A 60 4.16 -8.37 -7.22
C THR A 60 3.65 -7.81 -5.89
N ALA A 61 4.25 -8.22 -4.77
CA ALA A 61 3.84 -7.75 -3.45
C ALA A 61 3.77 -6.20 -3.31
N PRO A 62 4.71 -5.40 -3.87
CA PRO A 62 4.57 -3.94 -3.85
C PRO A 62 3.38 -3.41 -4.65
N GLN A 63 3.03 -4.08 -5.76
CA GLN A 63 1.87 -3.71 -6.56
C GLN A 63 0.55 -4.04 -5.83
N GLU A 64 0.49 -5.20 -5.16
CA GLU A 64 -0.68 -5.56 -4.34
C GLU A 64 -0.90 -4.56 -3.21
N LEU A 65 0.18 -4.13 -2.55
CA LEU A 65 0.12 -3.13 -1.49
C LEU A 65 -0.42 -1.79 -2.01
N ASP A 66 0.15 -1.28 -3.10
CA ASP A 66 -0.28 0.01 -3.70
C ASP A 66 -1.74 -0.01 -4.15
N LEU A 67 -2.16 -1.08 -4.83
CA LEU A 67 -3.55 -1.26 -5.23
C LEU A 67 -4.48 -1.40 -4.01
N GLY A 68 -4.04 -2.13 -2.98
CA GLY A 68 -4.76 -2.31 -1.73
C GLY A 68 -5.01 -0.98 -1.01
N LEU A 69 -3.97 -0.15 -0.87
CA LEU A 69 -4.08 1.19 -0.27
C LEU A 69 -5.01 2.10 -1.10
N THR A 70 -4.94 2.00 -2.43
CA THR A 70 -5.83 2.76 -3.32
C THR A 70 -7.30 2.38 -3.12
N VAL A 71 -7.61 1.08 -3.04
CA VAL A 71 -8.97 0.59 -2.74
C VAL A 71 -9.40 1.00 -1.34
N GLU A 72 -8.51 0.91 -0.35
CA GLU A 72 -8.80 1.27 1.03
C GLU A 72 -9.22 2.73 1.17
N ARG A 73 -8.47 3.66 0.56
CA ARG A 73 -8.82 5.10 0.51
C ARG A 73 -10.19 5.32 -0.10
N TRP A 74 -10.46 4.67 -1.24
CA TRP A 74 -11.74 4.79 -1.92
C TRP A 74 -12.91 4.27 -1.08
N VAL A 75 -12.76 3.09 -0.46
CA VAL A 75 -13.77 2.50 0.40
C VAL A 75 -14.01 3.36 1.65
N LEU A 76 -12.95 3.89 2.26
CA LEU A 76 -13.07 4.77 3.41
C LEU A 76 -13.83 6.05 3.06
N LEU A 77 -13.44 6.73 1.99
CA LEU A 77 -14.11 7.95 1.52
C LEU A 77 -15.60 7.71 1.27
N LYS A 78 -15.94 6.62 0.58
CA LYS A 78 -17.32 6.21 0.33
C LYS A 78 -18.08 5.91 1.63
N THR A 79 -17.43 5.24 2.58
CA THR A 79 -18.01 4.92 3.88
C THR A 79 -18.27 6.18 4.71
N MET A 80 -17.34 7.14 4.74
CA MET A 80 -17.53 8.40 5.47
C MET A 80 -18.72 9.19 4.91
N ARG A 81 -18.81 9.31 3.58
CA ARG A 81 -19.96 9.98 2.91
C ARG A 81 -21.29 9.31 3.22
N LYS A 82 -21.32 7.97 3.17
CA LYS A 82 -22.52 7.19 3.49
C LYS A 82 -22.94 7.37 4.95
N LYS A 83 -21.99 7.28 5.89
CA LYS A 83 -22.25 7.50 7.32
C LYS A 83 -22.81 8.91 7.57
N PHE A 84 -22.21 9.92 6.94
CA PHE A 84 -22.70 11.29 7.05
C PHE A 84 -24.12 11.44 6.50
N GLU A 85 -24.44 10.84 5.36
CA GLU A 85 -25.78 10.87 4.79
C GLU A 85 -26.83 10.17 5.68
N GLU A 86 -26.43 9.07 6.33
CA GLU A 86 -27.25 8.37 7.31
C GLU A 86 -27.48 9.19 8.59
N GLU A 87 -26.47 9.93 9.05
CA GLU A 87 -26.51 10.77 10.26
C GLU A 87 -27.30 12.08 10.03
N GLU A 88 -27.06 12.76 8.91
CA GLU A 88 -27.54 14.13 8.65
C GLU A 88 -28.73 14.19 7.67
N GLY A 89 -29.09 13.07 7.05
CA GLY A 89 -30.21 12.98 6.10
C GLY A 89 -30.00 13.73 4.78
N ARG A 90 -28.76 14.13 4.47
CA ARG A 90 -28.34 14.77 3.21
C ARG A 90 -26.97 14.26 2.76
N PRO A 91 -26.65 14.29 1.46
CA PRO A 91 -25.30 14.01 1.00
C PRO A 91 -24.27 14.94 1.66
N ALA A 92 -23.11 14.38 1.99
CA ALA A 92 -21.99 15.15 2.52
C ALA A 92 -21.44 16.10 1.45
N SER A 93 -21.24 17.36 1.83
CA SER A 93 -20.39 18.26 1.06
C SER A 93 -18.93 17.90 1.29
N GLN A 94 -18.04 18.46 0.46
CA GLN A 94 -16.62 18.27 0.64
C GLN A 94 -16.13 18.79 1.98
N THR A 95 -16.54 20.00 2.36
CA THR A 95 -16.20 20.62 3.64
C THR A 95 -16.65 19.76 4.82
N ASP A 96 -17.82 19.12 4.74
CA ASP A 96 -18.29 18.23 5.81
C ASP A 96 -17.32 17.05 6.04
N ILE A 97 -16.86 16.42 4.97
CA ILE A 97 -15.94 15.27 5.06
C ILE A 97 -14.54 15.74 5.50
N VAL A 98 -14.05 16.86 4.98
CA VAL A 98 -12.78 17.45 5.41
C VAL A 98 -12.82 17.79 6.90
N THR A 99 -13.93 18.37 7.38
CA THR A 99 -14.11 18.69 8.81
C THR A 99 -14.10 17.43 9.66
N LYS A 100 -14.80 16.37 9.22
CA LYS A 100 -14.79 15.08 9.93
C LYS A 100 -13.39 14.46 9.98
N ILE A 101 -12.62 14.52 8.88
CA ILE A 101 -11.22 14.08 8.88
C ILE A 101 -10.40 14.94 9.85
N PHE A 102 -10.63 16.27 9.85
CA PHE A 102 -9.90 17.18 10.70
C PHE A 102 -10.11 16.85 12.19
N ASP A 103 -11.36 16.60 12.58
CA ASP A 103 -11.74 16.24 13.94
C ASP A 103 -11.15 14.89 14.37
N GLU A 104 -11.26 13.86 13.52
CA GLU A 104 -10.70 12.52 13.77
C GLU A 104 -9.18 12.59 13.98
N VAL A 105 -8.47 13.29 13.10
CA VAL A 105 -7.01 13.46 13.20
C VAL A 105 -6.61 14.26 14.45
N THR A 106 -7.36 15.32 14.77
CA THR A 106 -7.09 16.14 15.95
C THR A 106 -7.37 15.38 17.26
N SER A 107 -8.34 14.47 17.25
CA SER A 107 -8.65 13.62 18.40
C SER A 107 -7.51 12.65 18.76
N GLU A 108 -6.63 12.33 17.81
CA GLU A 108 -5.48 11.45 17.96
C GLU A 108 -4.17 12.20 18.30
N GLU A 109 -4.27 13.40 18.87
CA GLU A 109 -3.12 14.23 19.26
C GLU A 109 -2.14 13.51 20.17
N GLU A 110 -2.64 12.78 21.17
CA GLU A 110 -1.80 12.02 22.10
C GLU A 110 -1.02 10.92 21.40
N LEU A 111 -1.68 10.17 20.49
CA LEU A 111 -1.05 9.13 19.68
C LEU A 111 0.07 9.70 18.81
N LEU A 112 -0.18 10.83 18.16
CA LEU A 112 0.83 11.49 17.33
C LEU A 112 2.05 11.94 18.12
N LYS A 113 1.87 12.48 19.33
CA LYS A 113 2.98 12.85 20.21
C LYS A 113 3.84 11.65 20.58
N ILE A 114 3.22 10.51 20.87
CA ILE A 114 3.96 9.28 21.19
C ILE A 114 4.70 8.76 19.95
N LEU A 115 4.06 8.79 18.77
CA LEU A 115 4.72 8.40 17.52
C LEU A 115 5.96 9.26 17.24
N VAL A 116 5.89 10.57 17.47
CA VAL A 116 7.04 11.49 17.36
C VAL A 116 8.19 11.06 18.25
N GLU A 117 7.91 10.74 19.51
CA GLU A 117 8.91 10.26 20.47
C GLU A 117 9.53 8.93 20.01
N THR A 118 8.73 8.00 19.47
CA THR A 118 9.26 6.72 18.94
C THR A 118 10.18 6.90 17.73
N VAL A 119 9.96 7.95 16.92
CA VAL A 119 10.80 8.29 15.76
C VAL A 119 12.06 9.05 16.19
N GLY A 120 12.21 9.38 17.49
CA GLY A 120 13.37 10.09 18.04
C GLY A 120 13.35 11.59 17.74
N GLN A 121 12.23 12.10 17.27
CA GLN A 121 11.96 13.53 17.20
C GLN A 121 11.50 13.91 18.61
N GLY A 122 12.22 14.80 19.31
CA GLY A 122 11.93 15.10 20.73
C GLY A 122 10.51 15.63 20.95
N PRO A 123 10.04 15.70 22.21
CA PRO A 123 8.72 16.22 22.57
C PRO A 123 8.68 17.73 22.34
N ASN A 124 8.50 18.10 21.09
CA ASN A 124 8.37 19.48 20.68
C ASN A 124 6.88 19.78 20.70
N GLY A 125 6.48 20.88 21.34
CA GLY A 125 5.08 21.32 21.44
C GLY A 125 4.46 21.78 20.11
N HIS A 126 4.70 21.02 19.04
CA HIS A 126 4.15 21.14 17.71
C HIS A 126 2.66 20.81 17.73
N ALA A 127 1.91 21.49 16.87
CA ALA A 127 0.50 21.15 16.64
C ALA A 127 0.39 19.82 15.87
N VAL A 128 -0.74 19.12 16.02
CA VAL A 128 -1.07 17.86 15.31
C VAL A 128 -0.73 17.94 13.82
N TRP A 129 -1.18 19.00 13.16
CA TRP A 129 -1.02 19.17 11.72
C TRP A 129 0.41 19.49 11.30
N GLU A 130 1.19 20.13 12.17
CA GLU A 130 2.62 20.37 11.94
C GLU A 130 3.40 19.07 11.91
N LEU A 131 3.09 18.14 12.83
CA LEU A 131 3.69 16.81 12.85
C LEU A 131 3.43 16.03 11.56
N LEU A 132 2.20 16.13 11.03
CA LEU A 132 1.82 15.45 9.79
C LEU A 132 2.47 16.02 8.52
N THR A 133 3.13 17.19 8.61
CA THR A 133 3.96 17.69 7.49
C THR A 133 5.34 17.02 7.40
N SER A 134 5.78 16.33 8.46
CA SER A 134 7.07 15.64 8.49
C SER A 134 7.00 14.32 7.71
N ALA A 135 7.91 14.16 6.75
CA ALA A 135 8.02 12.93 5.97
C ALA A 135 8.32 11.70 6.84
N ASP A 136 9.11 11.85 7.91
CA ASP A 136 9.45 10.73 8.80
C ASP A 136 8.21 10.19 9.54
N ILE A 137 7.33 11.11 9.97
CA ILE A 137 6.08 10.77 10.66
C ILE A 137 5.10 10.14 9.67
N ARG A 138 4.95 10.74 8.48
CA ARG A 138 4.11 10.19 7.40
C ARG A 138 4.56 8.79 7.00
N ASN A 139 5.86 8.56 6.81
CA ASN A 139 6.40 7.23 6.50
C ASN A 139 6.16 6.23 7.63
N THR A 140 6.22 6.67 8.90
CA THR A 140 5.93 5.78 10.03
C THR A 140 4.45 5.40 10.12
N LEU A 141 3.55 6.28 9.67
CA LEU A 141 2.12 6.02 9.56
C LEU A 141 1.76 5.16 8.34
N ASP A 142 2.37 5.43 7.19
CA ASP A 142 1.96 4.88 5.89
C ASP A 142 2.75 3.63 5.46
N ASP A 143 3.92 3.36 6.04
CA ASP A 143 4.61 2.08 5.89
C ASP A 143 3.82 0.95 6.56
N PRO A 144 3.99 -0.32 6.13
CA PRO A 144 3.56 -1.47 6.91
C PRO A 144 3.99 -1.32 8.38
N LEU A 145 3.00 -1.32 9.28
CA LEU A 145 3.21 -1.00 10.68
C LEU A 145 4.27 -1.92 11.30
N LYS A 146 5.41 -1.33 11.67
CA LYS A 146 6.54 -2.06 12.26
C LYS A 146 6.18 -2.46 13.70
N GLU A 147 6.49 -3.70 14.07
CA GLU A 147 6.17 -4.24 15.41
C GLU A 147 6.68 -3.36 16.57
N PRO A 148 7.92 -2.83 16.54
CA PRO A 148 8.41 -1.97 17.61
C PRO A 148 7.56 -0.71 17.82
N THR A 149 6.99 -0.13 16.75
CA THR A 149 6.19 1.09 16.85
C THR A 149 4.88 0.85 17.59
N ARG A 150 4.15 -0.22 17.25
CA ARG A 150 2.89 -0.55 17.95
C ARG A 150 3.11 -0.98 19.39
N ASP A 151 4.21 -1.68 19.67
CA ASP A 151 4.53 -2.16 21.03
C ASP A 151 4.89 -0.97 21.93
N SER A 152 5.70 -0.02 21.44
CA SER A 152 6.02 1.20 22.18
C SER A 152 4.80 2.10 22.42
N VAL A 153 3.91 2.24 21.42
CA VAL A 153 2.66 2.99 21.59
C VAL A 153 1.76 2.30 22.62
N ALA A 154 1.62 0.98 22.55
CA ALA A 154 0.82 0.21 23.49
C ALA A 154 1.32 0.34 24.94
N GLU A 155 2.63 0.23 25.14
CA GLU A 155 3.27 0.42 26.45
C GLU A 155 3.08 1.84 27.00
N THR A 156 3.24 2.85 26.15
CA THR A 156 3.16 4.27 26.57
C THR A 156 1.72 4.68 26.89
N MET A 157 0.74 4.19 26.13
CA MET A 157 -0.68 4.52 26.32
C MET A 157 -1.41 3.59 27.31
N ASP A 158 -0.75 2.55 27.82
CA ASP A 158 -1.35 1.50 28.65
C ASP A 158 -2.58 0.84 27.98
N ILE A 159 -2.42 0.48 26.70
CA ILE A 159 -3.45 -0.18 25.89
C ILE A 159 -2.94 -1.49 25.28
N GLU A 160 -3.87 -2.32 24.82
CA GLU A 160 -3.53 -3.55 24.10
C GLU A 160 -2.80 -3.25 22.77
N VAL A 161 -1.82 -4.09 22.41
CA VAL A 161 -1.04 -3.95 21.15
C VAL A 161 -1.95 -3.93 19.91
N THR A 162 -3.05 -4.70 19.95
CA THR A 162 -4.04 -4.72 18.87
C THR A 162 -4.80 -3.40 18.77
N GLU A 163 -5.05 -2.73 19.90
CA GLU A 163 -5.72 -1.43 19.94
C GLU A 163 -4.79 -0.33 19.45
N ALA A 164 -3.53 -0.33 19.87
CA ALA A 164 -2.51 0.57 19.34
C ALA A 164 -2.39 0.46 17.82
N ALA A 165 -2.30 -0.78 17.30
CA ALA A 165 -2.25 -1.02 15.86
C ALA A 165 -3.51 -0.53 15.13
N SER A 166 -4.69 -0.72 15.72
CA SER A 166 -5.97 -0.24 15.18
C SER A 166 -6.00 1.28 15.08
N ARG A 167 -5.62 2.00 16.15
CA ARG A 167 -5.59 3.46 16.18
C ARG A 167 -4.59 4.05 15.20
N ILE A 168 -3.37 3.51 15.13
CA ILE A 168 -2.36 3.95 14.15
C ILE A 168 -2.86 3.75 12.71
N SER A 169 -3.45 2.57 12.43
CA SER A 169 -4.01 2.27 11.11
C SER A 169 -5.17 3.21 10.78
N SER A 170 -6.05 3.49 11.74
CA SER A 170 -7.15 4.44 11.58
C SER A 170 -6.63 5.83 11.24
N LEU A 171 -5.64 6.31 11.98
CA LEU A 171 -5.03 7.63 11.76
C LEU A 171 -4.40 7.71 10.36
N SER A 172 -3.54 6.76 9.98
CA SER A 172 -2.93 6.73 8.64
C SER A 172 -4.00 6.80 7.54
N ARG A 173 -5.06 6.00 7.66
CA ARG A 173 -6.15 5.99 6.69
C ARG A 173 -6.84 7.35 6.56
N HIS A 174 -7.16 8.02 7.67
CA HIS A 174 -7.80 9.34 7.64
C HIS A 174 -6.89 10.41 7.04
N VAL A 175 -5.60 10.45 7.42
CA VAL A 175 -4.67 11.44 6.84
C VAL A 175 -4.40 11.14 5.36
N SER A 176 -4.46 9.88 4.93
CA SER A 176 -4.29 9.51 3.51
C SER A 176 -5.42 9.99 2.58
N LEU A 177 -6.55 10.43 3.14
CA LEU A 177 -7.63 11.07 2.38
C LEU A 177 -7.36 12.54 2.09
N LEU A 178 -6.30 13.14 2.63
CA LEU A 178 -5.95 14.53 2.38
C LEU A 178 -4.69 14.62 1.52
N PRO A 179 -4.65 15.52 0.53
CA PRO A 179 -3.42 15.82 -0.17
C PRO A 179 -2.45 16.59 0.75
N ASP A 180 -1.15 16.44 0.50
CA ASP A 180 -0.10 17.06 1.33
C ASP A 180 -0.22 18.60 1.39
N SER A 181 -0.76 19.23 0.34
CA SER A 181 -1.05 20.66 0.31
C SER A 181 -2.05 21.06 1.39
N THR A 182 -3.15 20.32 1.54
CA THR A 182 -4.18 20.58 2.56
C THR A 182 -3.64 20.36 3.97
N VAL A 183 -2.82 19.33 4.19
CA VAL A 183 -2.17 19.10 5.49
C VAL A 183 -1.27 20.29 5.87
N LYS A 184 -0.52 20.83 4.90
CA LYS A 184 0.29 22.05 5.11
C LYS A 184 -0.58 23.27 5.42
N THR A 185 -1.67 23.47 4.69
CA THR A 185 -2.62 24.57 4.98
C THR A 185 -3.18 24.47 6.40
N PHE A 186 -3.56 23.28 6.88
CA PHE A 186 -3.99 23.10 8.28
C PHE A 186 -2.89 23.36 9.29
N SER A 187 -1.64 22.97 8.99
CA SER A 187 -0.49 23.33 9.83
C SER A 187 -0.32 24.84 9.93
N GLU A 188 -0.42 25.56 8.82
CA GLU A 188 -0.28 27.02 8.79
C GLU A 188 -1.41 27.71 9.58
N ILE A 189 -2.66 27.28 9.37
CA ILE A 189 -3.84 27.83 10.09
C ILE A 189 -3.70 27.61 11.60
N THR A 190 -3.35 26.39 12.03
CA THR A 190 -3.22 26.08 13.46
C THR A 190 -2.05 26.80 14.14
N GLN A 191 -0.97 27.09 13.41
CA GLN A 191 0.12 27.92 13.92
C GLN A 191 -0.30 29.38 14.09
N ILE A 192 -1.05 29.92 13.13
CA ILE A 192 -1.54 31.30 13.16
C ILE A 192 -2.48 31.53 14.36
N GLU A 193 -3.38 30.60 14.63
CA GLU A 193 -4.27 30.67 15.81
C GLU A 193 -3.47 30.71 17.12
N LYS A 194 -2.35 29.99 17.19
CA LYS A 194 -1.48 29.93 18.37
C LYS A 194 -0.67 31.23 18.58
N THR A 195 -0.37 31.98 17.52
CA THR A 195 0.51 33.16 17.60
C THR A 195 -0.20 34.50 17.78
N GLU A 196 -1.55 34.54 17.83
CA GLU A 196 -2.37 35.77 17.94
C GLU A 196 -1.93 36.90 16.96
N THR A 197 -1.36 36.54 15.82
CA THR A 197 -0.81 37.49 14.85
C THR A 197 -1.91 38.05 13.97
N ALA A 198 -1.84 39.35 13.62
CA ALA A 198 -2.75 39.94 12.65
C ALA A 198 -2.58 39.27 11.28
N VAL A 199 -3.61 38.55 10.85
CA VAL A 199 -3.57 37.72 9.64
C VAL A 199 -4.14 38.50 8.46
N ASP A 200 -3.53 38.34 7.29
CA ASP A 200 -4.16 38.73 6.04
C ASP A 200 -5.30 37.77 5.72
N SER A 201 -6.53 38.20 6.04
CA SER A 201 -7.75 37.43 5.84
C SER A 201 -7.96 37.01 4.38
N GLU A 202 -7.44 37.78 3.41
CA GLU A 202 -7.56 37.43 2.00
C GLU A 202 -6.60 36.28 1.65
N ALA A 203 -5.36 36.33 2.15
CA ALA A 203 -4.38 35.27 1.93
C ALA A 203 -4.84 33.93 2.50
N VAL A 204 -5.44 33.91 3.70
CA VAL A 204 -5.99 32.68 4.29
C VAL A 204 -7.19 32.17 3.50
N SER A 205 -8.07 33.06 3.06
CA SER A 205 -9.24 32.68 2.26
C SER A 205 -8.81 32.04 0.94
N GLU A 206 -7.78 32.57 0.29
CA GLU A 206 -7.25 32.01 -0.95
C GLU A 206 -6.58 30.66 -0.73
N ALA A 207 -5.77 30.52 0.33
CA ALA A 207 -5.17 29.24 0.71
C ALA A 207 -6.22 28.15 0.95
N ILE A 208 -7.33 28.49 1.62
CA ILE A 208 -8.45 27.56 1.84
C ILE A 208 -9.11 27.17 0.52
N ARG A 209 -9.35 28.12 -0.40
CA ARG A 209 -9.95 27.82 -1.72
C ARG A 209 -9.07 26.92 -2.57
N ASP A 210 -7.77 27.16 -2.56
CA ASP A 210 -6.82 26.31 -3.29
C ASP A 210 -6.74 24.92 -2.67
N ALA A 211 -6.71 24.81 -1.33
CA ALA A 211 -6.77 23.53 -0.64
C ALA A 211 -8.08 22.77 -0.94
N ASP A 212 -9.22 23.46 -1.02
CA ASP A 212 -10.50 22.87 -1.39
C ASP A 212 -10.45 22.31 -2.82
N ARG A 213 -9.91 23.06 -3.79
CA ARG A 213 -9.76 22.57 -5.17
C ARG A 213 -8.82 21.35 -5.26
N GLU A 214 -7.77 21.33 -4.47
CA GLU A 214 -6.83 20.19 -4.43
C GLU A 214 -7.47 18.95 -3.80
N VAL A 215 -8.29 19.10 -2.74
CA VAL A 215 -9.05 18.00 -2.15
C VAL A 215 -10.03 17.41 -3.15
N GLU A 216 -10.75 18.25 -3.89
CA GLU A 216 -11.72 17.78 -4.90
C GLU A 216 -11.03 16.90 -5.95
N ARG A 217 -9.93 17.40 -6.52
CA ARG A 217 -9.12 16.65 -7.49
C ARG A 217 -8.57 15.35 -6.91
N TRP A 218 -8.04 15.41 -5.69
CA TRP A 218 -7.49 14.24 -5.01
C TRP A 218 -8.54 13.15 -4.79
N TRP A 219 -9.77 13.53 -4.43
CA TRP A 219 -10.85 12.58 -4.23
C TRP A 219 -11.41 12.02 -5.53
N ASP A 220 -11.47 12.81 -6.60
CA ASP A 220 -11.80 12.31 -7.93
C ASP A 220 -10.77 11.24 -8.38
N ASP A 221 -9.49 11.50 -8.12
CA ASP A 221 -8.41 10.55 -8.41
C ASP A 221 -8.51 9.28 -7.54
N ILE A 222 -8.82 9.40 -6.24
CA ILE A 222 -9.08 8.26 -5.36
C ILE A 222 -10.25 7.42 -5.88
N GLU A 223 -11.33 8.04 -6.34
CA GLU A 223 -12.49 7.31 -6.86
C GLU A 223 -12.22 6.60 -8.18
N ALA A 224 -11.55 7.29 -9.11
CA ALA A 224 -11.17 6.71 -10.38
C ALA A 224 -10.15 5.57 -10.18
N GLY A 225 -9.12 5.83 -9.40
CA GLY A 225 -8.07 4.86 -9.05
C GLY A 225 -8.62 3.67 -8.27
N GLY A 226 -9.52 3.89 -7.30
CA GLY A 226 -10.11 2.83 -6.48
C GLY A 226 -10.91 1.81 -7.28
N LYS A 227 -11.68 2.24 -8.28
CA LYS A 227 -12.40 1.34 -9.18
C LYS A 227 -11.44 0.49 -10.00
N VAL A 228 -10.46 1.13 -10.64
CA VAL A 228 -9.45 0.43 -11.45
C VAL A 228 -8.62 -0.53 -10.60
N ALA A 229 -8.23 -0.12 -9.39
CA ALA A 229 -7.45 -0.94 -8.47
C ALA A 229 -8.25 -2.15 -7.97
N SER A 230 -9.54 -1.96 -7.64
CA SER A 230 -10.43 -3.05 -7.23
C SER A 230 -10.61 -4.08 -8.34
N GLU A 231 -10.80 -3.64 -9.59
CA GLU A 231 -10.85 -4.53 -10.74
C GLU A 231 -9.53 -5.27 -10.92
N ARG A 232 -8.40 -4.56 -10.82
CA ARG A 232 -7.07 -5.13 -11.00
C ARG A 232 -6.76 -6.21 -9.96
N LEU A 233 -7.07 -5.98 -8.69
CA LEU A 233 -6.90 -6.95 -7.60
C LEU A 233 -7.82 -8.17 -7.73
N THR A 234 -9.01 -8.00 -8.29
CA THR A 234 -9.95 -9.12 -8.50
C THR A 234 -9.54 -9.99 -9.69
N ASN A 235 -8.87 -9.37 -10.66
CA ASN A 235 -8.51 -9.98 -11.94
C ASN A 235 -7.08 -10.53 -11.98
N SER A 236 -6.22 -10.19 -11.01
CA SER A 236 -4.86 -10.72 -10.86
C SER A 236 -4.82 -12.06 -10.15
#